data_AF-A0A9J6E3A6-F1
#
_entry.id   AF-A0A9J6E3A6-F1
#
_cell.length_a   1.000
_cell.length_b   1.000
_cell.length_c   1.000
_cell.angle_alpha   90.00
_cell.angle_beta   90.00
_cell.angle_gamma   90.00
#
_symmetry.space_group_name_H-M   'P 1'
#
loop_
_entity.id
_entity.type
_entity.pdbx_description
1 polymer ?
#
loop_
_entity_poly.entity_id
_entity_poly.type
_entity_poly.pdbx_seq_one_letter_code
_entity_poly.pdbx_strand_id
1 'polypeptide(L)'
;MPKTLEMVAQLLTLDTTLLRRPRTQTHQHTHTCYKRGRTKCRFGAPFMLSDETRIVVSFPPAPEGDDTESERERQLLKALKKKYDEMHEGVESGDFEDLASFLRAFGLHSEKEHMDVLRAGLSRPCVLHRRTPAEKFVNAFNAWIGRVLDSNMDMQIILDHYACTSYVVDYVKNPTADCPTSNTPLPRSSKRTPTTTSKP
;
A
#
# COMPACT_ATOMS: atom_id res chain seq x y z
N MET A 1 -13.83 20.96 -2.12
CA MET A 1 -13.11 19.78 -1.60
C MET A 1 -13.26 19.71 -0.09
N PRO A 2 -13.41 18.53 0.52
CA PRO A 2 -13.27 18.35 1.96
C PRO A 2 -11.92 18.91 2.46
N LYS A 3 -11.90 19.57 3.63
CA LYS A 3 -10.69 20.21 4.20
C LYS A 3 -9.47 19.28 4.26
N THR A 4 -9.69 17.98 4.46
CA THR A 4 -8.63 16.97 4.46
C THR A 4 -7.93 16.87 3.11
N LEU A 5 -8.68 16.83 1.99
CA LEU A 5 -8.09 16.74 0.66
C LEU A 5 -7.36 18.03 0.28
N GLU A 6 -7.86 19.18 0.73
CA GLU A 6 -7.17 20.46 0.57
C GLU A 6 -5.81 20.46 1.29
N MET A 7 -5.77 19.99 2.55
CA MET A 7 -4.51 19.83 3.29
C MET A 7 -3.55 18.87 2.57
N VAL A 8 -4.04 17.74 2.06
CA VAL A 8 -3.20 16.79 1.31
C VAL A 8 -2.62 17.44 0.06
N ALA A 9 -3.42 18.19 -0.71
CA ALA A 9 -2.96 18.89 -1.91
C ALA A 9 -1.94 19.99 -1.62
N GLN A 10 -1.98 20.60 -0.42
CA GLN A 10 -0.98 21.57 0.02
C GLN A 10 0.32 20.91 0.50
N LEU A 11 0.23 19.73 1.13
CA LEU A 11 1.38 19.05 1.72
C LEU A 11 2.14 18.18 0.72
N LEU A 12 1.43 17.51 -0.19
CA LEU A 12 1.97 16.49 -1.08
C LEU A 12 1.72 16.84 -2.54
N THR A 13 2.73 16.58 -3.36
CA THR A 13 2.67 16.75 -4.81
C THR A 13 3.34 15.57 -5.51
N LEU A 14 3.00 15.40 -6.78
CA LEU A 14 3.68 14.51 -7.73
C LEU A 14 4.45 15.30 -8.80
N ASP A 15 4.40 16.63 -8.74
CA ASP A 15 5.03 17.50 -9.73
C ASP A 15 6.56 17.52 -9.56
N THR A 16 7.21 16.57 -10.22
CA THR A 16 8.66 16.41 -10.19
C THR A 16 9.42 17.59 -10.81
N THR A 17 8.76 18.51 -11.52
CA THR A 17 9.39 19.73 -12.06
C THR A 17 9.82 20.70 -10.95
N LEU A 18 9.23 20.56 -9.76
CA LEU A 18 9.58 21.33 -8.57
C LEU A 18 10.90 20.90 -7.93
N LEU A 19 11.56 19.86 -8.45
CA LEU A 19 12.77 19.27 -7.91
C LEU A 19 13.98 19.55 -8.79
N ARG A 20 15.15 19.62 -8.16
CA ARG A 20 16.44 19.70 -8.86
C ARG A 20 16.70 18.45 -9.69
N ARG A 21 16.34 17.28 -9.15
CA ARG A 21 16.46 15.97 -9.79
C ARG A 21 15.09 15.27 -9.80
N PRO A 22 14.32 15.41 -10.90
CA PRO A 22 12.98 14.81 -11.01
C PRO A 22 12.96 13.30 -10.73
N ARG A 23 13.99 12.59 -11.19
CA ARG A 23 14.13 11.12 -11.03
C ARG A 23 14.25 10.66 -9.58
N THR A 24 14.57 11.55 -8.64
CA THR A 24 14.74 11.19 -7.22
C THR A 24 13.44 10.68 -6.58
N GLN A 25 12.27 11.13 -7.07
CA GLN A 25 10.96 10.68 -6.58
C GLN A 25 10.33 9.62 -7.48
N THR A 26 11.04 9.13 -8.49
CA THR A 26 10.58 8.02 -9.31
C THR A 26 10.95 6.72 -8.61
N HIS A 27 9.93 5.97 -8.21
CA HIS A 27 10.06 4.63 -7.65
C HIS A 27 10.76 3.71 -8.65
N GLN A 28 11.84 3.08 -8.19
CA GLN A 28 12.55 2.06 -8.95
C GLN A 28 12.43 0.74 -8.19
N HIS A 29 12.02 -0.31 -8.90
CA HIS A 29 11.96 -1.64 -8.31
C HIS A 29 13.37 -2.10 -7.91
N THR A 30 13.51 -2.45 -6.63
CA THR A 30 14.72 -3.04 -6.06
C THR A 30 14.38 -4.34 -5.35
N HIS A 31 15.38 -5.10 -4.92
CA HIS A 31 15.16 -6.32 -4.12
C HIS A 31 14.26 -6.09 -2.89
N THR A 32 14.29 -4.89 -2.30
CA THR A 32 13.44 -4.55 -1.15
C THR A 32 11.95 -4.50 -1.48
N CYS A 33 11.57 -4.27 -2.75
CA CYS A 33 10.18 -4.24 -3.19
C CYS A 33 9.51 -5.62 -3.05
N TYR A 34 10.28 -6.68 -3.24
CA TYR A 34 9.83 -8.07 -3.28
C TYR A 34 10.20 -8.85 -2.00
N LYS A 35 10.65 -8.14 -0.96
CA LYS A 35 11.05 -8.72 0.33
C LYS A 35 9.93 -9.61 0.88
N ARG A 36 10.31 -10.75 1.48
CA ARG A 36 9.40 -11.80 1.99
C ARG A 36 8.65 -12.55 0.89
N GLY A 37 9.29 -12.78 -0.27
CA GLY A 37 8.76 -13.60 -1.36
C GLY A 37 7.52 -13.00 -2.03
N ARG A 38 7.38 -11.67 -2.01
CA ARG A 38 6.25 -10.99 -2.64
C ARG A 38 6.48 -10.90 -4.15
N THR A 39 5.45 -11.20 -4.92
CA THR A 39 5.45 -11.01 -6.38
C THR A 39 5.09 -9.57 -6.78
N LYS A 40 4.31 -8.88 -5.94
CA LYS A 40 3.91 -7.48 -6.13
C LYS A 40 4.78 -6.55 -5.29
N CYS A 41 4.97 -5.32 -5.78
CA CYS A 41 5.72 -4.30 -5.05
C CYS A 41 5.08 -4.01 -3.70
N ARG A 42 5.87 -4.09 -2.62
CA ARG A 42 5.38 -3.81 -1.26
C ARG A 42 4.86 -2.38 -1.07
N PHE A 43 5.32 -1.44 -1.89
CA PHE A 43 4.93 -0.03 -1.86
C PHE A 43 3.71 0.26 -2.74
N GLY A 44 3.25 -0.72 -3.52
CA GLY A 44 2.09 -0.60 -4.39
C GLY A 44 2.38 -0.04 -5.78
N ALA A 45 3.65 0.15 -6.16
CA ALA A 45 4.02 0.55 -7.51
C ALA A 45 3.85 -0.60 -8.54
N PRO A 46 3.44 -0.31 -9.78
CA PRO A 46 3.00 1.01 -10.25
C PRO A 46 1.70 1.46 -9.57
N PHE A 47 1.57 2.77 -9.37
CA PHE A 47 0.42 3.35 -8.69
C PHE A 47 -0.78 3.46 -9.66
N MET A 48 -1.97 3.17 -9.15
CA MET A 48 -3.22 3.30 -9.92
C MET A 48 -3.44 4.73 -10.42
N LEU A 49 -4.04 4.84 -11.60
CA LEU A 49 -4.33 6.11 -12.27
C LEU A 49 -5.60 6.74 -11.70
N SER A 50 -5.65 8.08 -11.72
CA SER A 50 -6.82 8.85 -11.29
C SER A 50 -6.77 10.26 -11.86
N ASP A 51 -7.91 10.80 -12.22
CA ASP A 51 -8.10 12.18 -12.67
C ASP A 51 -8.17 13.18 -11.52
N GLU A 52 -8.50 12.69 -10.32
CA GLU A 52 -8.58 13.48 -9.10
C GLU A 52 -7.90 12.80 -7.91
N THR A 53 -7.51 13.61 -6.92
CA THR A 53 -7.06 13.09 -5.62
C THR A 53 -8.29 12.82 -4.75
N ARG A 54 -8.46 11.58 -4.29
CA ARG A 54 -9.64 11.12 -3.55
C ARG A 54 -9.24 10.21 -2.39
N ILE A 55 -10.11 10.12 -1.37
CA ILE A 55 -9.99 9.10 -0.32
C ILE A 55 -10.73 7.85 -0.79
N VAL A 56 -10.05 6.70 -0.80
CA VAL A 56 -10.65 5.44 -1.21
C VAL A 56 -11.00 4.59 0.01
N VAL A 57 -12.32 4.48 0.21
CA VAL A 57 -13.09 3.55 1.04
C VAL A 57 -12.90 2.05 0.77
N SER A 58 -11.88 1.32 1.23
CA SER A 58 -11.84 -0.14 0.97
C SER A 58 -13.16 -0.82 1.38
N PHE A 59 -13.62 -1.81 0.59
CA PHE A 59 -14.80 -2.59 1.01
C PHE A 59 -14.53 -3.27 2.35
N PRO A 60 -15.57 -3.46 3.20
CA PRO A 60 -15.43 -4.28 4.39
C PRO A 60 -15.04 -5.71 3.98
N PRO A 61 -14.48 -6.50 4.92
CA PRO A 61 -14.33 -7.94 4.70
C PRO A 61 -15.64 -8.53 4.21
N ALA A 62 -15.57 -9.45 3.24
CA ALA A 62 -16.76 -10.11 2.73
C ALA A 62 -17.53 -10.73 3.91
N PRO A 63 -18.87 -10.65 3.89
CA PRO A 63 -19.68 -11.14 4.99
C PRO A 63 -19.42 -12.62 5.30
N GLU A 64 -19.45 -12.94 6.58
CA GLU A 64 -19.42 -14.30 7.09
C GLU A 64 -20.86 -14.82 7.18
N GLY A 65 -21.11 -16.01 6.63
CA GLY A 65 -22.45 -16.59 6.54
C GLY A 65 -22.61 -17.38 5.24
N ASP A 66 -23.47 -18.40 5.28
CA ASP A 66 -23.71 -19.35 4.19
C ASP A 66 -25.02 -19.06 3.43
N ASP A 67 -25.64 -17.89 3.66
CA ASP A 67 -26.83 -17.50 2.93
C ASP A 67 -26.51 -17.08 1.48
N THR A 68 -27.53 -17.03 0.63
CA THR A 68 -27.35 -16.74 -0.79
C THR A 68 -26.90 -15.30 -1.07
N GLU A 69 -27.15 -14.37 -0.14
CA GLU A 69 -26.80 -12.96 -0.31
C GLU A 69 -25.32 -12.75 -0.01
N SER A 70 -24.82 -13.31 1.09
CA SER A 70 -23.42 -13.30 1.47
C SER A 70 -22.53 -13.93 0.40
N GLU A 71 -22.97 -15.03 -0.21
CA GLU A 71 -22.22 -15.71 -1.27
C GLU A 71 -22.15 -14.87 -2.56
N ARG A 72 -23.25 -14.21 -2.94
CA ARG A 72 -23.27 -13.29 -4.09
C ARG A 72 -22.33 -12.11 -3.87
N GLU A 73 -22.34 -11.52 -2.67
CA GLU A 73 -21.44 -10.42 -2.33
C GLU A 73 -19.97 -10.86 -2.36
N ARG A 74 -19.66 -12.04 -1.81
CA ARG A 74 -18.32 -12.63 -1.84
C ARG A 74 -17.81 -12.83 -3.27
N GLN A 75 -18.66 -13.35 -4.16
CA GLN A 75 -18.33 -13.55 -5.57
C GLN A 75 -18.10 -12.22 -6.29
N LEU A 76 -18.93 -11.21 -6.03
CA LEU A 76 -18.76 -9.86 -6.58
C LEU A 76 -17.43 -9.24 -6.15
N LEU A 77 -17.12 -9.25 -4.84
CA LEU A 77 -15.86 -8.71 -4.32
C LEU A 77 -14.64 -9.45 -4.90
N LYS A 78 -14.74 -10.77 -5.07
CA LYS A 78 -13.69 -11.57 -5.72
C LYS A 78 -13.49 -11.18 -7.18
N ALA A 79 -14.58 -10.97 -7.93
CA ALA A 79 -14.51 -10.53 -9.33
C ALA A 79 -13.90 -9.13 -9.46
N LEU A 80 -14.31 -8.18 -8.62
CA LEU A 80 -13.76 -6.82 -8.60
C LEU A 80 -12.27 -6.82 -8.23
N LYS A 81 -11.87 -7.64 -7.25
CA LYS A 81 -10.46 -7.79 -6.87
C LYS A 81 -9.61 -8.38 -7.99
N LYS A 82 -10.14 -9.38 -8.70
CA LYS A 82 -9.47 -9.92 -9.88
C LYS A 82 -9.27 -8.85 -10.95
N LYS A 83 -10.31 -8.05 -11.21
CA LYS A 83 -10.25 -6.92 -12.15
C LYS A 83 -9.22 -5.87 -11.72
N TYR A 84 -9.11 -5.59 -10.42
CA TYR A 84 -8.07 -4.71 -9.89
C TYR A 84 -6.67 -5.24 -10.18
N ASP A 85 -6.44 -6.54 -9.98
CA ASP A 85 -5.14 -7.17 -10.23
C ASP A 85 -4.79 -7.13 -11.73
N GLU A 86 -5.74 -7.42 -12.62
CA GLU A 86 -5.59 -7.29 -14.08
C GLU A 86 -5.27 -5.84 -14.48
N MET A 87 -5.97 -4.86 -13.89
CA MET A 87 -5.70 -3.44 -14.11
C MET A 87 -4.32 -3.03 -13.60
N HIS A 88 -3.88 -3.51 -12.44
CA HIS A 88 -2.58 -3.18 -11.84
C HIS A 88 -1.43 -3.66 -12.72
N GLU A 89 -1.51 -4.90 -13.22
CA GLU A 89 -0.58 -5.45 -14.22
C GLU A 89 -0.64 -4.66 -15.54
N GLY A 90 -1.84 -4.23 -15.93
CA GLY A 90 -2.09 -3.34 -17.05
C GLY A 90 -1.35 -2.02 -16.94
N VAL A 91 -1.41 -1.34 -15.79
CA VAL A 91 -0.70 -0.07 -15.58
C VAL A 91 0.82 -0.26 -15.79
N GLU A 92 1.38 -1.40 -15.37
CA GLU A 92 2.81 -1.67 -15.54
C GLU A 92 3.19 -1.87 -17.01
N SER A 93 2.47 -2.78 -17.67
CA SER A 93 2.82 -3.32 -19.00
C SER A 93 2.27 -2.50 -20.16
N GLY A 94 1.15 -1.80 -19.95
CA GLY A 94 0.46 -1.02 -20.97
C GLY A 94 1.04 0.37 -21.15
N ASP A 95 0.99 0.84 -22.39
CA ASP A 95 1.24 2.23 -22.76
C ASP A 95 -0.11 2.89 -23.01
N PHE A 96 -0.49 3.80 -22.11
CA PHE A 96 -1.76 4.51 -22.14
C PHE A 96 -1.49 6.01 -22.19
N GLU A 97 -2.25 6.74 -22.99
CA GLU A 97 -2.12 8.19 -23.09
C GLU A 97 -2.74 8.90 -21.88
N ASP A 98 -3.90 8.40 -21.42
CA ASP A 98 -4.70 9.02 -20.38
C ASP A 98 -5.52 7.99 -19.56
N LEU A 99 -6.22 8.47 -18.53
CA LEU A 99 -7.11 7.62 -17.73
C LEU A 99 -8.25 7.03 -18.59
N ALA A 100 -8.78 7.78 -19.56
CA ALA A 100 -9.94 7.34 -20.32
C ALA A 100 -9.62 6.15 -21.24
N SER A 101 -8.47 6.17 -21.92
CA SER A 101 -7.94 5.05 -22.70
C SER A 101 -7.67 3.83 -21.83
N PHE A 102 -7.08 4.02 -20.64
CA PHE A 102 -6.88 2.97 -19.66
C PHE A 102 -8.20 2.32 -19.22
N LEU A 103 -9.19 3.11 -18.80
CA LEU A 103 -10.50 2.58 -18.36
C LEU A 103 -11.22 1.84 -19.48
N ARG A 104 -11.18 2.36 -20.73
CA ARG A 104 -11.76 1.67 -21.89
C ARG A 104 -11.12 0.32 -22.16
N ALA A 105 -9.79 0.20 -22.02
CA ALA A 105 -9.07 -1.05 -22.23
C ALA A 105 -9.52 -2.16 -21.25
N PHE A 106 -9.97 -1.79 -20.06
CA PHE A 106 -10.51 -2.72 -19.05
C PHE A 106 -12.04 -2.78 -19.02
N GLY A 107 -12.73 -2.20 -20.02
CA GLY A 107 -14.19 -2.20 -20.09
C GLY A 107 -14.84 -1.54 -18.87
N LEU A 108 -14.28 -0.42 -18.41
CA LEU A 108 -14.87 0.45 -17.39
C LEU A 108 -15.41 1.70 -18.09
N HIS A 109 -16.70 1.96 -17.90
CA HIS A 109 -17.43 3.02 -18.60
C HIS A 109 -17.89 4.14 -17.67
N SER A 110 -17.81 3.93 -16.36
CA SER A 110 -18.16 4.95 -15.36
C SER A 110 -17.10 5.11 -14.27
N GLU A 111 -17.07 6.30 -13.67
CA GLU A 111 -16.24 6.57 -12.49
C GLU A 111 -16.60 5.63 -11.33
N LYS A 112 -17.89 5.32 -11.16
CA LYS A 112 -18.36 4.41 -10.11
C LYS A 112 -17.74 3.01 -10.26
N GLU A 113 -17.73 2.45 -11.46
CA GLU A 113 -17.12 1.14 -11.69
C GLU A 113 -15.61 1.16 -11.41
N HIS A 114 -14.92 2.21 -11.83
CA HIS A 114 -13.50 2.39 -11.51
C HIS A 114 -13.28 2.44 -9.98
N MET A 115 -14.10 3.23 -9.27
CA MET A 115 -14.03 3.32 -7.81
C MET A 115 -14.36 1.98 -7.14
N ASP A 116 -15.34 1.24 -7.60
CA ASP A 116 -15.68 -0.08 -7.03
C ASP A 116 -14.51 -1.07 -7.18
N VAL A 117 -13.81 -1.05 -8.33
CA VAL A 117 -12.59 -1.86 -8.51
C VAL A 117 -11.47 -1.43 -7.57
N LEU A 118 -11.21 -0.12 -7.45
CA LEU A 118 -10.20 0.41 -6.52
C LEU A 118 -10.49 0.03 -5.07
N ARG A 119 -11.75 0.16 -4.64
CA ARG A 119 -12.21 -0.18 -3.28
C ARG A 119 -12.08 -1.67 -2.97
N ALA A 120 -12.21 -2.54 -3.98
CA ALA A 120 -12.03 -3.99 -3.81
C ALA A 120 -10.56 -4.42 -3.78
N GLY A 121 -9.69 -3.72 -4.52
CA GLY A 121 -8.26 -4.04 -4.58
C GLY A 121 -7.45 -3.51 -3.40
N LEU A 122 -7.80 -2.32 -2.90
CA LEU A 122 -7.10 -1.68 -1.79
C LEU A 122 -7.52 -2.32 -0.46
N SER A 123 -6.53 -2.78 0.30
CA SER A 123 -6.76 -3.48 1.57
C SER A 123 -7.04 -2.55 2.76
N ARG A 124 -6.76 -1.25 2.61
CA ARG A 124 -6.93 -0.24 3.65
C ARG A 124 -7.40 1.07 3.05
N PRO A 125 -8.12 1.90 3.81
CA PRO A 125 -8.40 3.27 3.41
C PRO A 125 -7.10 4.01 3.11
N CYS A 126 -7.02 4.65 1.95
CA CYS A 126 -5.86 5.44 1.56
C CYS A 126 -6.25 6.66 0.73
N VAL A 127 -5.30 7.58 0.61
CA VAL A 127 -5.39 8.67 -0.36
C VAL A 127 -4.89 8.15 -1.70
N LEU A 128 -5.77 8.15 -2.70
CA LEU A 128 -5.40 7.98 -4.10
C LEU A 128 -5.10 9.36 -4.67
N HIS A 129 -3.86 9.59 -5.10
CA HIS A 129 -3.48 10.84 -5.76
C HIS A 129 -3.93 10.83 -7.22
N ARG A 130 -4.27 12.02 -7.74
CA ARG A 130 -4.37 12.23 -9.19
C ARG A 130 -3.07 11.79 -9.86
N ARG A 131 -3.14 10.86 -10.82
CA ARG A 131 -2.01 10.32 -11.57
C ARG A 131 -2.38 10.06 -13.02
N THR A 132 -1.55 10.59 -13.91
CA THR A 132 -1.49 10.21 -15.32
C THR A 132 -0.63 8.95 -15.53
N PRO A 133 -0.73 8.26 -16.67
CA PRO A 133 0.14 7.13 -17.00
C PRO A 133 1.64 7.43 -16.87
N ALA A 134 2.07 8.66 -17.19
CA ALA A 134 3.46 9.10 -17.05
C ALA A 134 3.92 9.19 -15.58
N GLU A 135 3.00 9.41 -14.64
CA GLU A 135 3.26 9.56 -13.21
C GLU A 135 3.11 8.23 -12.44
N LYS A 136 2.89 7.10 -13.13
CA LYS A 136 2.59 5.78 -12.51
C LYS A 136 3.67 5.27 -11.55
N PHE A 137 4.90 5.77 -11.65
CA PHE A 137 5.99 5.45 -10.74
C PHE A 137 6.41 6.61 -9.84
N VAL A 138 5.71 7.73 -9.83
CA VAL A 138 6.09 8.90 -9.02
C VAL A 138 5.51 8.77 -7.61
N ASN A 139 6.40 8.79 -6.62
CA ASN A 139 6.04 8.83 -5.20
C ASN A 139 5.49 10.20 -4.82
N ALA A 140 4.58 10.24 -3.86
CA ALA A 140 4.13 11.50 -3.28
C ALA A 140 5.19 12.07 -2.35
N PHE A 141 5.51 13.35 -2.53
CA PHE A 141 6.53 14.04 -1.76
C PHE A 141 6.09 15.45 -1.39
N ASN A 142 6.70 16.01 -0.35
CA ASN A 142 6.56 17.42 -0.03
C ASN A 142 7.55 18.25 -0.83
N ALA A 143 7.08 19.26 -1.56
CA ALA A 143 7.90 20.05 -2.47
C ALA A 143 9.07 20.77 -1.77
N TRP A 144 8.84 21.32 -0.57
CA TRP A 144 9.89 22.02 0.16
C TRP A 144 10.96 21.05 0.66
N ILE A 145 10.55 19.95 1.31
CA ILE A 145 11.48 18.94 1.82
C ILE A 145 12.27 18.30 0.68
N GLY A 146 11.59 17.95 -0.42
CA GLY A 146 12.22 17.35 -1.59
C GLY A 146 13.28 18.24 -2.23
N ARG A 147 13.10 19.58 -2.22
CA ARG A 147 14.12 20.53 -2.70
C ARG A 147 15.30 20.67 -1.77
N VAL A 148 15.07 20.62 -0.46
CA VAL A 148 16.10 20.85 0.57
C VAL A 148 16.97 19.61 0.76
N LEU A 149 16.35 18.44 0.90
CA LEU A 149 17.05 17.19 1.17
C LEU A 149 17.51 16.47 -0.10
N ASP A 150 16.84 16.71 -1.24
CA ASP A 150 17.12 16.09 -2.53
C ASP A 150 17.28 14.55 -2.44
N SER A 151 16.39 13.95 -1.66
CA SER A 151 16.32 12.52 -1.37
C SER A 151 14.95 11.95 -1.72
N ASN A 152 14.87 10.64 -1.99
CA ASN A 152 13.61 9.96 -2.28
C ASN A 152 12.68 10.00 -1.06
N MET A 153 11.42 10.29 -1.28
CA MET A 153 10.38 10.41 -0.28
C MET A 153 9.17 9.56 -0.71
N ASP A 154 8.69 8.72 0.20
CA ASP A 154 7.42 8.00 0.03
C ASP A 154 6.48 8.46 1.16
N MET A 155 5.91 9.66 0.99
CA MET A 155 5.02 10.24 1.99
C MET A 155 3.60 9.72 1.80
N GLN A 156 3.05 9.11 2.84
CA GLN A 156 1.70 8.56 2.84
C GLN A 156 0.89 9.15 3.99
N ILE A 157 -0.34 9.56 3.69
CA ILE A 157 -1.27 10.05 4.69
C ILE A 157 -1.97 8.84 5.32
N ILE A 158 -1.83 8.71 6.63
CA ILE A 158 -2.48 7.65 7.40
C ILE A 158 -3.87 8.14 7.80
N LEU A 159 -4.91 7.44 7.32
CA LEU A 159 -6.31 7.78 7.61
C LEU A 159 -6.85 7.06 8.86
N ASP A 160 -6.14 6.03 9.34
CA ASP A 160 -6.51 5.24 10.52
C ASP A 160 -5.49 5.43 11.66
N HIS A 161 -5.97 5.93 12.80
CA HIS A 161 -5.15 6.18 13.98
C HIS A 161 -4.61 4.89 14.61
N TYR A 162 -5.32 3.77 14.49
CA TYR A 162 -4.81 2.46 14.93
C TYR A 162 -3.64 2.03 14.05
N ALA A 163 -3.76 2.12 12.72
CA ALA A 163 -2.65 1.86 11.81
C ALA A 163 -1.42 2.74 12.09
N CYS A 164 -1.63 4.03 12.42
CA CYS A 164 -0.56 4.93 12.85
C CYS A 164 0.13 4.43 14.13
N THR A 165 -0.66 4.10 15.15
CA THR A 165 -0.16 3.63 16.45
C THR A 165 0.60 2.31 16.31
N SER A 166 0.04 1.33 15.59
CA SER A 166 0.69 0.06 15.30
C SER A 166 2.01 0.26 14.57
N TYR A 167 2.06 1.15 13.58
CA TYR A 167 3.29 1.47 12.86
C TYR A 167 4.38 2.02 13.79
N VAL A 168 4.04 3.01 14.63
CA VAL A 168 4.99 3.60 15.58
C VAL A 168 5.47 2.57 16.60
N VAL A 169 4.55 1.77 17.13
CA VAL A 169 4.85 0.71 18.10
C VAL A 169 5.77 -0.34 17.49
N ASP A 170 5.51 -0.80 16.27
CA ASP A 170 6.36 -1.76 15.58
C ASP A 170 7.76 -1.19 15.33
N TYR A 171 7.85 0.10 15.00
CA TYR A 171 9.13 0.77 14.79
C TYR A 171 9.95 0.84 16.08
N VAL A 172 9.33 1.24 17.20
CA VAL A 172 9.98 1.31 18.52
C VAL A 172 10.36 -0.08 19.05
N LYS A 173 9.52 -1.10 18.80
CA LYS A 173 9.75 -2.47 19.28
C LYS A 173 10.82 -3.23 18.50
N ASN A 174 11.15 -2.83 17.26
CA ASN A 174 12.21 -3.48 16.49
C ASN A 174 13.58 -3.17 17.14
N PRO A 175 14.27 -4.14 17.79
CA PRO A 175 15.50 -3.88 18.56
C PRO A 175 16.74 -3.65 17.68
N THR A 176 16.56 -3.22 16.43
CA THR A 176 17.63 -3.09 15.44
C THR A 176 17.53 -1.72 14.76
N ALA A 177 17.76 -0.67 15.54
CA ALA A 177 18.64 0.40 15.08
C ALA A 177 20.02 0.05 15.67
N ASP A 178 20.85 -0.63 14.87
CA ASP A 178 22.27 -0.92 15.08
C ASP A 178 22.78 -0.99 16.54
N CYS A 179 22.71 -2.18 17.14
CA CYS A 179 23.63 -2.55 18.22
C CYS A 179 24.07 -4.01 18.01
N PRO A 180 25.35 -4.29 17.72
CA PRO A 180 25.82 -5.65 17.54
C PRO A 180 26.01 -6.28 18.92
N THR A 181 24.96 -6.85 19.50
CA THR A 181 25.11 -7.74 20.65
C THR A 181 24.93 -9.17 20.21
N SER A 182 26.06 -9.89 20.26
CA SER A 182 26.23 -11.34 20.20
C SER A 182 24.99 -12.14 20.59
N ASN A 183 24.49 -12.93 19.66
CA ASN A 183 23.54 -14.01 19.94
C ASN A 183 24.20 -15.06 20.85
N THR A 184 23.90 -14.99 22.14
CA THR A 184 24.00 -16.17 23.02
C THR A 184 22.58 -16.50 23.50
N PRO A 185 22.02 -17.68 23.15
CA PRO A 185 20.69 -18.05 23.62
C PRO A 185 20.69 -18.24 25.14
N LEU A 186 19.77 -17.58 25.85
CA LEU A 186 19.49 -17.85 27.25
C LEU A 186 19.00 -19.31 27.41
N PRO A 187 19.50 -20.05 28.42
CA PRO A 187 19.10 -21.44 28.62
C PRO A 187 17.64 -21.54 29.06
N ARG A 188 16.86 -22.36 28.36
CA ARG A 188 15.49 -22.72 28.75
C ARG A 188 15.52 -23.43 30.11
N SER A 189 14.73 -22.93 31.06
CA SER A 189 14.48 -23.59 32.34
C SER A 189 13.94 -25.01 32.12
N SER A 190 14.66 -26.03 32.59
CA SER A 190 14.20 -27.41 32.54
C SER A 190 13.01 -27.58 33.49
N LYS A 191 11.90 -28.14 32.97
CA LYS A 191 10.82 -28.66 33.80
C LYS A 191 11.36 -29.87 34.54
N ARG A 192 11.43 -29.80 35.87
CA ARG A 192 11.72 -30.96 36.73
C ARG A 192 10.55 -31.94 36.64
N THR A 193 10.80 -33.12 36.09
CA THR A 193 9.98 -34.31 36.31
C THR A 193 10.40 -34.99 37.62
N PRO A 194 9.47 -35.45 38.48
CA PRO A 194 9.82 -36.12 39.72
C PRO A 194 10.31 -37.55 39.47
N THR A 195 11.47 -37.88 40.03
CA THR A 195 12.07 -39.21 40.05
C THR A 195 11.42 -40.06 41.14
N THR A 196 10.80 -41.18 40.74
CA THR A 196 10.44 -42.27 41.64
C THR A 196 11.68 -43.10 41.97
N THR A 197 12.10 -43.09 43.23
CA THR A 197 13.09 -44.01 43.79
C THR A 197 12.38 -45.27 44.29
N SER A 198 12.76 -46.44 43.77
CA SER A 198 12.61 -47.71 44.50
C SER A 198 14.00 -48.31 44.67
N LYS A 199 14.49 -48.23 45.91
CA LYS A 199 15.60 -49.00 46.46
C LYS A 199 15.26 -50.50 46.49
N PRO A 200 16.27 -51.36 46.66
CA PRO A 200 16.58 -51.81 48.03
C PRO A 200 17.86 -51.18 48.60
#